data_AF-A0A959B3K9-F1
#
_entry.id   AF-A0A959B3K9-F1
#
_cell.length_a   1.000
_cell.length_b   1.000
_cell.length_c   1.000
_cell.angle_alpha   90.00
_cell.angle_beta   90.00
_cell.angle_gamma   90.00
#
_symmetry.space_group_name_H-M   'P 1'
#
loop_
_entity.id
_entity.type
_entity.pdbx_description
1 polymer ?
#
loop_
_entity_poly.entity_id
_entity_poly.type
_entity_poly.pdbx_seq_one_letter_code
_entity_poly.pdbx_strand_id
1 'polypeptide(L)'
;HEDGDFQPGPIYIIGGQYRLTRSFALVTENWIADPLQGSLISLSGRLIGRKISWDFAMMIVVDNSFSFGVDLYPIPLLGLTVPFR
;
A
#
# COMPACT_ATOMS: atom_id res chain seq x y z
N HIS A 1 -20.74 -21.66 -11.90
CA HIS A 1 -20.17 -20.79 -12.95
C HIS A 1 -21.33 -19.90 -13.37
N GLU A 2 -21.53 -18.81 -12.64
CA GLU A 2 -22.41 -17.71 -13.03
C GLU A 2 -21.72 -16.43 -12.56
N ASP A 3 -21.72 -15.49 -13.49
CA ASP A 3 -20.86 -14.34 -13.60
C ASP A 3 -21.30 -13.17 -12.72
N GLY A 4 -20.34 -12.33 -12.35
CA GLY A 4 -20.58 -10.89 -12.46
C GLY A 4 -21.11 -10.14 -11.25
N ASP A 5 -20.40 -10.18 -10.12
CA ASP A 5 -20.39 -9.03 -9.20
C ASP A 5 -18.96 -8.47 -9.05
N PHE A 6 -18.27 -8.33 -10.19
CA PHE A 6 -17.18 -7.37 -10.27
C PHE A 6 -17.84 -6.00 -10.35
N GLN A 7 -18.10 -5.36 -9.21
CA GLN A 7 -18.45 -3.94 -9.19
C GLN A 7 -17.22 -3.15 -9.67
N PRO A 8 -17.20 -2.62 -10.90
CA PRO A 8 -16.05 -1.94 -11.45
C PRO A 8 -16.13 -0.47 -11.01
N GLY A 9 -16.03 -0.26 -9.70
CA GLY A 9 -15.81 1.06 -9.15
C GLY A 9 -14.36 1.48 -9.44
N PRO A 10 -14.09 2.76 -9.78
CA PRO A 10 -12.73 3.23 -9.87
C PRO A 10 -12.05 3.11 -8.51
N ILE A 11 -10.84 2.53 -8.49
CA ILE A 11 -9.98 2.59 -7.30
C ILE A 11 -9.19 3.88 -7.38
N TYR A 12 -9.40 4.76 -6.40
CA TYR A 12 -8.61 5.98 -6.27
C TYR A 12 -7.39 5.69 -5.41
N ILE A 13 -6.21 6.01 -5.94
CA ILE A 13 -4.94 5.85 -5.21
C ILE A 13 -4.37 7.24 -4.96
N ILE A 14 -4.19 7.59 -3.68
CA ILE A 14 -3.54 8.83 -3.27
C ILE A 14 -2.30 8.46 -2.48
N GLY A 15 -1.14 8.79 -3.04
CA GLY A 15 0.15 8.46 -2.44
C GLY A 15 1.10 9.63 -2.43
N GLY A 16 2.08 9.54 -1.54
CA GLY A 16 3.15 10.51 -1.40
C GLY A 16 4.45 9.84 -1.00
N GLN A 17 5.55 10.36 -1.55
CA GLN A 17 6.90 9.98 -1.13
C GLN A 17 7.59 11.20 -0.54
N TYR A 18 8.11 11.06 0.68
CA TYR A 18 8.96 12.06 1.31
C TYR A 18 10.38 11.53 1.47
N ARG A 19 11.34 12.20 0.81
CA ARG A 19 12.75 11.85 0.90
C ARG A 19 13.36 12.51 2.14
N LEU A 20 13.54 11.73 3.20
CA LEU A 20 14.17 12.18 4.45
C LEU A 20 15.67 12.42 4.28
N THR A 21 16.37 11.55 3.56
CA THR A 21 17.81 11.67 3.31
C THR A 21 18.17 11.24 1.90
N ARG A 22 19.45 11.34 1.53
CA ARG A 22 19.94 10.82 0.24
C ARG A 22 19.74 9.30 0.09
N SER A 23 19.65 8.57 1.20
CA SER A 23 19.62 7.10 1.23
C SER A 23 18.32 6.53 1.82
N PHE A 24 17.36 7.38 2.21
CA PHE A 24 16.11 6.92 2.82
C PHE A 24 14.92 7.80 2.42
N ALA A 25 13.79 7.16 2.12
CA ALA A 25 12.52 7.81 1.87
C ALA A 25 11.38 7.07 2.57
N LEU A 26 10.35 7.82 2.97
CA LEU A 26 9.07 7.26 3.38
C LEU A 26 8.10 7.35 2.21
N VAL A 27 7.30 6.30 2.00
CA VAL A 27 6.21 6.29 1.03
C VAL A 27 4.94 5.87 1.74
N THR A 28 3.86 6.58 1.49
CA THR A 28 2.53 6.21 1.97
C THR A 28 1.55 6.23 0.79
N GLU A 29 0.64 5.27 0.75
CA GLU A 29 -0.42 5.20 -0.25
C GLU A 29 -1.74 4.83 0.41
N ASN A 30 -2.81 5.47 -0.04
CA ASN A 30 -4.17 5.17 0.37
C ASN A 30 -4.94 4.73 -0.87
N TRP A 31 -5.51 3.54 -0.81
CA TRP A 31 -6.30 2.94 -1.86
C TRP A 31 -7.75 2.99 -1.40
N ILE A 32 -8.51 3.87 -2.03
CA ILE A 32 -9.91 4.10 -1.73
C ILE A 32 -10.69 3.36 -2.81
N ALA A 33 -11.21 2.19 -2.45
CA ALA A 33 -12.17 1.47 -3.27
C ALA A 33 -13.60 1.96 -2.94
N ASP A 34 -14.58 1.48 -3.71
CA ASP A 34 -16.00 1.74 -3.47
C ASP A 34 -16.35 1.49 -1.98
N PRO A 35 -17.19 2.31 -1.33
CA PRO A 35 -17.56 2.16 0.09
C PRO A 35 -18.01 0.76 0.55
N LEU A 36 -18.33 -0.17 -0.36
CA LEU A 36 -18.65 -1.56 -0.03
C LEU A 36 -17.43 -2.50 0.02
N GLN A 37 -16.25 -2.08 -0.44
CA GLN A 37 -15.07 -2.94 -0.65
C GLN A 37 -13.91 -2.69 0.33
N GLY A 38 -14.07 -1.74 1.27
CA GLY A 38 -13.02 -1.37 2.22
C GLY A 38 -11.95 -0.45 1.62
N SER A 39 -10.98 -0.05 2.44
CA SER A 39 -9.85 0.80 2.02
C SER A 39 -8.52 0.15 2.41
N LEU A 40 -7.45 0.38 1.65
CA LEU A 40 -6.11 -0.06 2.02
C LEU A 40 -5.23 1.15 2.32
N ILE A 41 -4.47 1.07 3.41
CA ILE A 41 -3.48 2.09 3.76
C ILE A 41 -2.11 1.40 3.77
N SER A 42 -1.15 1.96 3.04
CA SER A 42 0.24 1.51 3.06
C SER A 42 1.14 2.56 3.69
N LEU A 43 2.09 2.08 4.49
CA LEU A 43 3.23 2.86 4.98
C LEU A 43 4.49 2.06 4.71
N SER A 44 5.49 2.71 4.11
CA SER A 44 6.73 2.04 3.75
C SER A 44 7.96 2.92 3.93
N GLY A 45 9.08 2.25 4.19
CA GLY A 45 10.42 2.82 4.20
C GLY A 45 11.24 2.25 3.05
N ARG A 46 11.85 3.14 2.28
CA ARG A 46 12.73 2.81 1.15
C ARG A 46 14.17 3.15 1.49
N LEU A 47 15.04 2.16 1.55
CA LEU A 47 16.49 2.33 1.61
C LEU A 47 17.06 2.37 0.19
N ILE A 48 17.69 3.48 -0.17
CA ILE A 48 18.20 3.75 -1.52
C ILE A 48 19.72 3.59 -1.51
N GLY A 49 20.20 2.47 -2.04
CA GLY A 49 21.61 2.24 -2.32
C GLY A 49 22.01 2.68 -3.73
N ARG A 50 23.32 2.62 -4.03
CA ARG A 50 23.86 3.00 -5.35
C ARG A 50 23.44 2.07 -6.48
N LYS A 51 23.18 0.80 -6.17
CA LYS A 51 22.88 -0.26 -7.15
C LYS A 51 21.68 -1.13 -6.75
N ILE A 52 21.15 -0.96 -5.54
CA ILE A 52 20.07 -1.77 -5.00
C ILE A 52 19.27 -0.84 -4.11
N SER A 53 17.94 -0.92 -4.19
CA SER A 53 17.04 -0.31 -3.21
C SER A 53 16.21 -1.39 -2.55
N TRP A 54 15.99 -1.24 -1.24
CA TRP A 54 15.13 -2.12 -0.45
C TRP A 54 13.90 -1.34 -0.01
N ASP A 55 12.74 -1.96 -0.13
CA ASP A 55 11.46 -1.43 0.28
C ASP A 55 10.89 -2.31 1.38
N PHE A 56 10.54 -1.70 2.50
CA PHE A 56 9.85 -2.36 3.61
C PHE A 56 8.51 -1.66 3.78
N ALA A 57 7.43 -2.35 3.44
CA ALA A 57 6.09 -1.80 3.50
C ALA A 57 5.21 -2.59 4.46
N MET A 58 4.27 -1.89 5.07
CA MET A 58 3.19 -2.45 5.86
C MET A 58 1.89 -1.99 5.23
N MET A 59 1.08 -2.95 4.81
CA MET A 59 -0.25 -2.69 4.28
C MET A 59 -1.29 -3.02 5.34
N ILE A 60 -2.26 -2.14 5.51
CA ILE A 60 -3.36 -2.25 6.46
C ILE A 60 -4.65 -2.28 5.64
N VAL A 61 -5.43 -3.34 5.83
CA VAL A 61 -6.79 -3.44 5.32
C VAL A 61 -7.74 -2.78 6.33
N VAL A 62 -8.54 -1.84 5.86
CA VAL A 62 -9.60 -1.19 6.63
C VAL A 62 -10.94 -1.68 6.08
N ASP A 63 -11.59 -2.58 6.81
CA ASP A 63 -12.93 -3.05 6.49
C ASP A 63 -13.99 -2.05 6.99
N ASN A 64 -15.05 -1.84 6.21
CA ASN A 64 -16.18 -0.98 6.54
C ASN A 64 -17.25 -1.70 7.38
N SER A 65 -17.05 -2.98 7.70
CA SER A 65 -17.87 -3.75 8.63
C SER A 65 -17.88 -3.11 10.02
N PHE A 66 -18.97 -2.41 10.31
CA PHE A 66 -19.25 -1.63 11.53
C PHE A 66 -19.04 -2.46 12.81
N SER A 67 -17.85 -2.39 13.39
CA SER A 67 -17.60 -2.72 14.81
C SER A 67 -16.38 -1.94 15.26
N PHE A 68 -16.44 -1.41 16.47
CA PHE A 68 -15.45 -0.53 17.11
C PHE A 68 -14.13 -1.26 17.46
N GLY A 69 -13.70 -2.21 16.62
CA GLY A 69 -12.44 -2.90 16.65
C GLY A 69 -11.87 -2.83 15.24
N VAL A 70 -10.84 -2.02 15.03
CA VAL A 70 -10.15 -1.97 13.75
C VAL A 70 -9.41 -3.29 13.62
N ASP A 71 -9.95 -4.22 12.84
CA ASP A 71 -9.28 -5.44 12.44
C ASP A 71 -8.14 -5.07 11.48
N LEU A 72 -7.08 -4.49 12.07
CA LEU A 72 -5.85 -4.15 11.37
C LEU A 72 -5.11 -5.47 11.13
N TYR A 73 -5.20 -5.98 9.91
CA TYR A 73 -4.34 -7.08 9.47
C TYR A 73 -3.11 -6.48 8.79
N PRO A 74 -2.00 -6.23 9.51
CA PRO A 74 -0.77 -5.73 8.89
C PRO A 74 -0.16 -6.83 8.02
N ILE A 75 -0.09 -6.58 6.72
CA ILE A 75 0.62 -7.45 5.78
C ILE A 75 2.02 -6.84 5.55
N PRO A 76 3.09 -7.48 6.05
CA PRO A 76 4.45 -7.04 5.78
C PRO A 76 4.81 -7.36 4.34
N LEU A 77 5.39 -6.39 3.64
CA LEU A 77 5.84 -6.51 2.26
C LEU A 77 7.31 -6.11 2.17
N LEU A 78 8.08 -6.90 1.43
CA LEU A 78 9.48 -6.65 1.15
C LEU A 78 9.66 -6.51 -0.37
N GLY A 79 10.22 -5.39 -0.80
CA GLY A 79 10.59 -5.14 -2.19
C GLY A 79 12.09 -5.00 -2.35
N LEU A 80 12.59 -5.44 -3.50
CA LEU A 80 13.96 -5.23 -3.93
C LEU A 80 13.93 -4.62 -5.33
N THR A 81 14.56 -3.46 -5.50
CA THR A 81 14.73 -2.83 -6.81
C THR A 81 16.20 -2.87 -7.19
N VAL A 82 16.51 -3.55 -8.30
CA VAL A 82 17.85 -3.60 -8.90
C VAL A 82 17.74 -3.01 -10.31
N PRO A 83 18.47 -1.94 -10.65
CA PRO A 83 18.49 -1.41 -12.00
C PRO A 83 19.27 -2.37 -12.89
N PHE A 84 18.61 -2.90 -13.92
CA PHE A 84 19.28 -3.66 -14.97
C PHE A 84 20.01 -2.68 -15.90
N ARG A 85 21.30 -2.92 -16.11
CA ARG A 85 22.15 -2.23 -17.08
C ARG A 85 22.60 -3.22 -18.14
#